data_AF-A0A1X1B7I0-F1
#
_entry.id   AF-A0A1X1B7I0-F1
#
_cell.length_a   1.000
_cell.length_b   1.000
_cell.length_c   1.000
_cell.angle_alpha   90.00
_cell.angle_beta   90.00
_cell.angle_gamma   90.00
#
_symmetry.space_group_name_H-M   'P 1'
#
loop_
_entity.id
_entity.type
_entity.pdbx_description
1 polymer ?
#
loop_
_entity_poly.entity_id
_entity_poly.type
_entity_poly.pdbx_seq_one_letter_code
_entity_poly.pdbx_strand_id
1 'polypeptide(L)' 'MTDHSHGTPETLSDDELVEHIKDLRARVQAALVSTTPEGDQLEHNDSRDELDHANVVARNRNIDVPPGR' A
#
# COMPACT_ATOMS: atom_id res chain seq x y z
N MET A 1 6.57 12.60 -19.93
CA MET A 1 6.80 11.19 -19.60
C MET A 1 6.84 11.09 -18.09
N THR A 2 5.69 10.96 -17.45
CA THR A 2 5.61 10.54 -16.04
C THR A 2 5.03 9.15 -16.08
N ASP A 3 5.91 8.22 -16.38
CA ASP A 3 5.67 6.79 -16.28
C ASP A 3 5.51 6.48 -14.79
N HIS A 4 4.34 6.79 -14.24
CA HIS A 4 3.87 6.14 -13.01
C HIS A 4 3.41 4.75 -13.44
N SER A 5 4.33 3.94 -13.97
CA SER A 5 4.18 2.50 -13.85
C SER A 5 4.02 2.28 -12.35
N HIS A 6 2.83 1.91 -11.94
CA HIS A 6 2.61 1.28 -10.65
C HIS A 6 3.44 0.00 -10.69
N GLY A 7 4.74 0.13 -10.46
CA GLY A 7 5.64 -1.00 -10.35
C GLY A 7 5.08 -1.87 -9.25
N THR A 8 4.93 -3.16 -9.52
CA THR A 8 4.63 -4.14 -8.49
C THR A 8 5.58 -3.91 -7.30
N PRO A 9 5.16 -4.17 -6.05
CA PRO A 9 6.00 -3.90 -4.88
C PRO A 9 7.41 -4.53 -4.98
N GLU A 10 7.54 -5.61 -5.75
CA GLU A 10 8.78 -6.32 -6.08
C GLU A 10 9.77 -5.51 -6.94
N THR A 11 9.26 -4.61 -7.78
CA THR A 11 10.04 -3.78 -8.70
C THR A 11 10.42 -2.41 -8.12
N LEU A 12 9.80 -2.03 -7.00
CA LEU A 12 10.09 -0.78 -6.31
C LEU A 12 11.45 -0.85 -5.60
N SER A 13 12.14 0.28 -5.53
CA SER A 13 13.30 0.45 -4.65
C SER A 13 12.88 0.36 -3.19
N ASP A 14 13.81 0.10 -2.28
CA ASP A 14 13.49 -0.08 -0.85
C ASP A 14 12.79 1.16 -0.25
N ASP A 15 13.26 2.37 -0.59
CA ASP A 15 12.64 3.63 -0.17
C ASP A 15 11.25 3.84 -0.79
N GLU A 16 11.09 3.51 -2.08
CA GLU A 16 9.81 3.62 -2.79
C GLU A 16 8.78 2.63 -2.24
N LEU A 17 9.22 1.43 -1.87
CA LEU A 17 8.38 0.42 -1.24
C LEU A 17 7.90 0.87 0.13
N VAL A 18 8.77 1.50 0.94
CA VAL A 18 8.38 2.07 2.23
C VAL A 18 7.33 3.17 2.07
N GLU A 19 7.54 4.10 1.15
CA GLU A 19 6.56 5.17 0.89
C GLU A 19 5.25 4.62 0.32
N HIS A 20 5.33 3.63 -0.57
CA HIS A 20 4.16 2.94 -1.13
C HIS A 20 3.33 2.23 -0.05
N ILE A 21 3.98 1.54 0.90
CA ILE A 21 3.30 0.89 2.03
C ILE A 21 2.64 1.93 2.95
N LYS A 22 3.27 3.09 3.17
CA LYS A 22 2.65 4.18 3.96
C LYS A 22 1.41 4.72 3.26
N ASP A 23 1.47 4.94 1.95
CA ASP A 23 0.36 5.46 1.17
C ASP A 23 -0.83 4.48 1.18
N LEU A 24 -0.57 3.17 0.99
CA LEU A 24 -1.57 2.11 1.10
C LEU A 24 -2.20 2.07 2.50
N ARG A 25 -1.40 2.18 3.57
CA ARG A 25 -1.92 2.24 4.95
C ARG A 25 -2.83 3.45 5.16
N ALA A 26 -2.48 4.60 4.61
CA ALA A 26 -3.30 5.81 4.73
C ALA A 26 -4.64 5.64 3.99
N ARG A 27 -4.64 5.04 2.80
CA ARG A 27 -5.86 4.74 2.03
C ARG A 27 -6.77 3.75 2.75
N VAL A 28 -6.21 2.66 3.29
CA VAL A 28 -6.95 1.66 4.08
C VAL A 28 -7.55 2.31 5.34
N GLN A 29 -6.81 3.16 6.04
CA GLN A 29 -7.33 3.88 7.21
C GLN A 29 -8.41 4.90 6.84
N ALA A 30 -8.23 5.66 5.77
CA ALA A 30 -9.23 6.61 5.28
C ALA A 30 -10.53 5.91 4.88
N ALA A 31 -10.43 4.74 4.23
CA ALA A 31 -11.58 3.92 3.89
C ALA A 31 -12.29 3.32 5.12
N LEU A 32 -11.55 2.94 6.17
CA LEU A 32 -12.15 2.50 7.45
C LEU A 32 -12.92 3.62 8.17
N VAL A 33 -12.50 4.87 8.01
CA VAL A 33 -13.18 6.05 8.56
C VAL A 33 -14.33 6.51 7.66
N SER A 34 -14.27 6.22 6.35
CA SER A 34 -15.30 6.58 5.39
C SER A 34 -16.57 5.75 5.59
N THR A 35 -17.71 6.41 5.73
CA THR A 35 -19.02 5.78 5.95
C THR A 35 -19.74 5.42 4.64
N THR A 36 -19.07 5.47 3.48
CA THR A 36 -19.67 5.16 2.17
C THR A 36 -19.75 3.65 1.93
N PRO A 37 -20.95 3.06 1.73
CA PRO A 37 -21.15 1.63 1.94
C PRO A 37 -20.88 0.70 0.75
N GLU A 38 -20.81 1.15 -0.51
CA GLU A 38 -20.97 0.20 -1.65
C GLU A 38 -19.91 0.30 -2.76
N GLY A 39 -19.38 1.48 -3.09
CA GLY A 39 -18.34 1.65 -4.12
C GLY A 39 -16.91 1.45 -3.58
N ASP A 40 -16.66 1.93 -2.36
CA ASP A 40 -15.34 1.92 -1.70
C ASP A 40 -14.88 0.53 -1.25
N GLN A 41 -15.80 -0.46 -1.12
CA GLN A 41 -15.44 -1.76 -0.54
C GLN A 41 -14.55 -2.62 -1.44
N LEU A 42 -14.74 -2.54 -2.76
CA LEU A 42 -13.90 -3.26 -3.74
C LEU A 42 -12.50 -2.64 -3.80
N GLU A 43 -12.40 -1.32 -3.96
CA GLU A 43 -11.11 -0.60 -3.92
C GLU A 43 -10.41 -0.75 -2.56
N HIS A 44 -11.16 -0.87 -1.47
CA HIS A 44 -10.63 -1.14 -0.13
C HIS A 44 -10.03 -2.54 0.01
N ASN A 45 -10.71 -3.57 -0.51
CA ASN A 45 -10.17 -4.94 -0.47
C ASN A 45 -8.90 -5.06 -1.33
N ASP A 46 -8.92 -4.46 -2.53
CA ASP A 46 -7.75 -4.43 -3.41
C ASP A 46 -6.56 -3.70 -2.73
N SER A 47 -6.81 -2.55 -2.10
CA SER A 47 -5.78 -1.80 -1.36
C SER A 47 -5.24 -2.57 -0.15
N ARG A 48 -6.07 -3.41 0.49
CA ARG A 48 -5.67 -4.23 1.64
C ARG A 48 -4.79 -5.41 1.21
N ASP A 49 -5.17 -6.06 0.12
CA ASP A 49 -4.40 -7.18 -0.45
C ASP A 49 -3.07 -6.68 -1.03
N GLU A 50 -3.05 -5.51 -1.66
CA GLU A 50 -1.83 -4.86 -2.13
C GLU A 50 -0.92 -4.44 -0.96
N LEU A 51 -1.50 -3.94 0.14
CA LEU A 51 -0.76 -3.63 1.37
C LEU A 51 -0.13 -4.88 1.98
N ASP A 52 -0.86 -6.00 2.05
CA ASP A 52 -0.32 -7.26 2.57
C ASP A 52 0.84 -7.74 1.69
N HIS A 53 0.66 -7.73 0.37
CA HIS A 53 1.72 -8.08 -0.59
C HIS A 53 2.97 -7.21 -0.43
N ALA A 54 2.81 -5.89 -0.35
CA ALA A 54 3.92 -4.97 -0.16
C ALA A 54 4.66 -5.20 1.18
N ASN A 55 3.93 -5.50 2.27
CA ASN A 55 4.54 -5.85 3.55
C ASN A 55 5.32 -7.18 3.48
N VAL A 56 4.82 -8.17 2.74
CA VAL A 56 5.54 -9.44 2.51
C VAL A 56 6.84 -9.19 1.75
N VAL A 57 6.81 -8.37 0.70
CA VAL A 57 8.02 -7.99 -0.06
C VAL A 57 9.02 -7.26 0.83
N ALA A 58 8.56 -6.29 1.64
CA ALA A 58 9.42 -5.57 2.57
C ALA A 58 10.08 -6.51 3.61
N ARG A 59 9.30 -7.46 4.17
CA ARG A 59 9.83 -8.48 5.08
C ARG A 59 10.86 -9.38 4.42
N ASN A 60 10.60 -9.86 3.21
CA ASN A 60 11.54 -10.70 2.47
C ASN A 60 12.86 -9.98 2.18
N ARG A 61 12.82 -8.66 2.02
CA ARG A 61 13.99 -7.80 1.81
C ARG A 61 14.64 -7.29 3.11
N ASN A 62 14.13 -7.69 4.28
CA ASN A 62 14.56 -7.18 5.60
C ASN A 62 14.47 -5.64 5.73
N ILE A 63 13.46 -5.04 5.09
CA ILE A 63 13.19 -3.60 5.18
C ILE A 63 12.30 -3.36 6.40
N ASP A 64 12.76 -2.52 7.32
CA ASP A 64 11.95 -2.09 8.44
C ASP A 64 10.98 -0.99 7.99
N VAL A 65 9.69 -1.31 7.97
CA VAL A 65 8.64 -0.37 7.60
C VAL A 65 8.01 0.18 8.88
N PRO A 66 8.33 1.42 9.28
CA PRO A 66 7.81 1.98 10.52
C PRO A 66 6.27 2.03 10.52
N PRO A 67 5.62 1.85 11.68
CA PRO A 67 4.19 2.12 11.80
C PRO A 67 3.96 3.60 11.45
N GLY A 68 3.27 3.85 10.33
CA GLY A 68 3.00 5.20 9.84
C GLY A 68 2.18 5.98 10.87
N ARG A 69 2.48 7.27 11.03
CA ARG A 69 1.79 8.21 11.91
C ARG A 69 0.62 8.87 11.20
#